data_AF-A0A5B2XHB0-F1
#
_entry.id   AF-A0A5B2XHB0-F1
#
_cell.length_a   1.000
_cell.length_b   1.000
_cell.length_c   1.000
_cell.angle_alpha   90.00
_cell.angle_beta   90.00
_cell.angle_gamma   90.00
#
_symmetry.space_group_name_H-M   'P 1'
#
loop_
_entity.id
_entity.type
_entity.pdbx_description
1 polymer ?
#
loop_
_entity_poly.entity_id
_entity_poly.type
_entity_poly.pdbx_seq_one_letter_code
_entity_poly.pdbx_strand_id
1 'polypeptide(L)'
;IGAVVLVDTRRLADAFASIDFFDDRQLPYVVAVNCFDGLLHHRIEDIRDALTIDQSVPIITVDARNRQSTKVSLIDLVEHAMRRWTSRRRR
;
A
#
# COMPACT_ATOMS: atom_id res chain seq x y z
N ILE A 1 0.14 15.15 1.70
CA ILE A 1 0.55 14.40 0.48
C ILE A 1 0.91 12.99 0.96
N GLY A 2 0.46 11.95 0.28
CA GLY A 2 0.69 10.53 0.65
C GLY A 2 1.32 9.74 -0.50
N ALA A 3 1.51 8.44 -0.33
CA ALA A 3 2.19 7.60 -1.33
C ALA A 3 1.51 6.24 -1.58
N VAL A 4 1.65 5.73 -2.80
CA VAL A 4 1.40 4.32 -3.12
C VAL A 4 2.76 3.63 -3.14
N VAL A 5 2.97 2.66 -2.24
CA VAL A 5 4.17 1.82 -2.24
C VAL A 5 3.88 0.60 -3.11
N LEU A 6 4.44 0.59 -4.32
CA LEU A 6 4.29 -0.53 -5.24
C LEU A 6 5.26 -1.66 -4.85
N VAL A 7 4.72 -2.85 -4.61
CA VAL A 7 5.47 -4.01 -4.13
C VAL A 7 5.43 -5.12 -5.15
N ASP A 8 6.59 -5.57 -5.60
CA ASP A 8 6.72 -6.81 -6.37
C ASP A 8 6.96 -7.98 -5.42
N THR A 9 6.09 -8.98 -5.42
CA THR A 9 6.23 -10.18 -4.56
C THR A 9 7.52 -10.97 -4.83
N ARG A 10 8.10 -10.83 -6.02
CA ARG A 10 9.39 -11.45 -6.38
C ARG A 10 10.58 -10.77 -5.72
N ARG A 11 10.41 -9.53 -5.27
CA ARG A 11 11.44 -8.66 -4.70
C ARG A 11 10.90 -7.90 -3.49
N LEU A 12 10.23 -8.63 -2.60
CA LEU A 12 9.53 -8.06 -1.44
C LEU A 12 10.43 -7.18 -0.57
N ALA A 13 11.71 -7.53 -0.47
CA ALA A 13 12.68 -6.80 0.34
C ALA A 13 12.92 -5.35 -0.10
N ASP A 14 12.68 -5.02 -1.35
CA ASP A 14 12.86 -3.64 -1.85
C ASP A 14 11.80 -2.68 -1.29
N ALA A 15 10.71 -3.21 -0.72
CA ALA A 15 9.62 -2.41 -0.16
C ALA A 15 9.91 -1.91 1.27
N PHE A 16 10.76 -2.59 2.04
CA PHE A 16 10.98 -2.28 3.47
C PHE A 16 11.40 -0.82 3.69
N ALA A 17 12.43 -0.35 2.98
CA ALA A 17 12.92 1.02 3.15
C ALA A 17 11.87 2.10 2.83
N SER A 18 10.95 1.80 1.90
CA SER A 18 9.84 2.71 1.58
C SER A 18 8.80 2.71 2.69
N ILE A 19 8.43 1.53 3.20
CA ILE A 19 7.45 1.37 4.29
C ILE A 19 7.95 2.08 5.55
N ASP A 20 9.17 1.78 5.99
CA ASP A 20 9.81 2.39 7.16
C ASP A 20 9.81 3.92 7.06
N PHE A 21 10.13 4.47 5.89
CA PHE A 21 10.15 5.91 5.66
C PHE A 21 8.79 6.58 5.95
N PHE A 22 7.69 5.96 5.52
CA PHE A 22 6.34 6.51 5.70
C PHE A 22 5.81 6.26 7.11
N ASP A 23 6.11 5.10 7.69
CA ASP A 23 5.74 4.76 9.07
C ASP A 23 6.41 5.71 10.08
N ASP A 24 7.72 5.90 9.98
CA ASP A 24 8.51 6.79 10.86
C ASP A 24 8.00 8.23 10.82
N ARG A 25 7.58 8.69 9.64
CA ARG A 25 7.04 10.05 9.43
C ARG A 25 5.54 10.13 9.64
N GLN A 26 4.90 9.02 9.95
CA GLN A 26 3.45 8.87 10.09
C GLN A 26 2.63 9.41 8.90
N LEU A 27 3.21 9.41 7.70
CA LEU A 27 2.57 9.89 6.48
C LEU A 27 1.56 8.83 5.98
N PRO A 28 0.45 9.26 5.34
CA PRO A 28 -0.50 8.30 4.78
C PRO A 28 0.10 7.60 3.55
N TYR A 29 0.00 6.27 3.52
CA TYR A 29 0.36 5.46 2.37
C TYR A 29 -0.55 4.25 2.25
N VAL A 30 -0.53 3.63 1.07
CA VAL A 30 -1.14 2.32 0.81
C VAL A 30 -0.08 1.43 0.17
N VAL A 31 -0.17 0.13 0.43
CA VAL A 31 0.71 -0.86 -0.17
C VAL A 31 -0.03 -1.51 -1.33
N ALA A 32 0.51 -1.36 -2.54
CA ALA A 32 -0.06 -1.94 -3.75
C ALA A 32 0.80 -3.12 -4.20
N VAL A 33 0.29 -4.33 -4.03
CA VAL A 33 0.94 -5.56 -4.48
C VAL A 33 0.75 -5.67 -5.99
N ASN A 34 1.86 -5.62 -6.72
CA ASN A 34 1.84 -5.71 -8.17
C ASN A 34 1.59 -7.17 -8.60
N CYS A 35 0.41 -7.41 -9.16
CA CYS A 35 -0.01 -8.70 -9.69
C CYS A 35 0.02 -8.62 -11.22
N PHE A 36 0.99 -9.28 -11.83
CA PHE A 36 0.99 -9.47 -13.28
C PHE A 36 -0.15 -10.42 -13.65
N ASP A 37 -0.95 -10.01 -14.63
CA ASP A 37 -2.07 -10.78 -15.18
C ASP A 37 -3.13 -11.15 -14.11
N GLY A 38 -3.23 -10.34 -13.05
CA GLY A 38 -4.19 -10.52 -11.97
C GLY A 38 -3.86 -11.67 -11.01
N LEU A 39 -2.70 -12.32 -11.15
CA LEU A 39 -2.31 -13.44 -10.31
C LEU A 39 -1.60 -12.98 -9.06
N LEU A 40 -2.24 -13.22 -7.91
CA LEU A 40 -1.66 -13.01 -6.59
C LEU A 40 -1.04 -14.33 -6.10
N HIS A 41 0.29 -14.35 -5.96
CA HIS A 41 1.04 -15.57 -5.63
C HIS A 41 1.09 -15.87 -4.13
N HIS A 42 0.88 -14.86 -3.29
CA HIS A 42 0.90 -14.98 -1.83
C HIS A 42 -0.35 -14.34 -1.26
N ARG A 43 -0.90 -14.90 -0.19
CA ARG A 43 -2.06 -14.31 0.46
C ARG A 43 -1.68 -12.94 1.03
N ILE A 44 -2.66 -12.03 1.09
CA ILE A 44 -2.41 -10.66 1.58
C ILE A 44 -1.92 -10.68 3.02
N GLU A 45 -2.39 -11.63 3.82
CA GLU A 45 -1.98 -11.82 5.20
C GLU A 45 -0.50 -12.20 5.29
N ASP A 46 -0.03 -13.11 4.42
CA ASP A 46 1.37 -13.51 4.40
C ASP A 46 2.29 -12.34 3.98
N ILE A 47 1.83 -11.52 3.04
CA ILE A 47 2.54 -10.30 2.61
C ILE A 47 2.59 -9.27 3.75
N ARG A 48 1.46 -9.09 4.44
CA ARG A 48 1.35 -8.17 5.59
C ARG A 48 2.34 -8.54 6.68
N ASP A 49 2.37 -9.81 7.05
CA ASP A 49 3.25 -10.32 8.10
C ASP A 49 4.72 -10.20 7.67
N ALA A 50 5.04 -10.59 6.43
CA ALA A 50 6.40 -10.50 5.91
C ALA A 50 6.93 -9.06 5.85
N LEU A 51 6.08 -8.09 5.56
CA LEU A 51 6.43 -6.67 5.53
C LEU A 51 6.19 -5.94 6.85
N THR A 52 5.70 -6.62 7.88
CA THR A 52 5.37 -6.03 9.20
C THR A 52 4.41 -4.82 9.09
N ILE A 53 3.41 -4.91 8.21
CA ILE A 53 2.50 -3.78 7.93
C ILE A 53 1.34 -3.74 8.94
N ASP A 54 1.16 -2.60 9.60
CA ASP A 54 0.03 -2.36 10.52
C ASP A 54 -1.35 -2.53 9.85
N GLN A 55 -2.31 -3.12 10.56
CA GLN A 55 -3.66 -3.43 10.04
C GLN A 55 -4.41 -2.19 9.52
N SER A 56 -4.09 -1.00 10.00
CA SER A 56 -4.70 0.25 9.52
C SER A 56 -4.23 0.67 8.14
N VAL A 57 -3.09 0.15 7.66
CA VAL A 57 -2.54 0.42 6.33
C VAL A 57 -3.18 -0.54 5.32
N PRO A 58 -3.90 -0.01 4.29
CA PRO A 58 -4.50 -0.82 3.25
C PRO A 58 -3.42 -1.52 2.42
N ILE A 59 -3.65 -2.81 2.16
CA ILE A 59 -2.92 -3.58 1.15
C ILE A 59 -3.92 -3.90 0.04
N ILE A 60 -3.60 -3.48 -1.18
CA ILE A 60 -4.44 -3.64 -2.37
C ILE A 60 -3.65 -4.36 -3.46
N THR A 61 -4.34 -4.94 -4.44
CA THR A 61 -3.72 -5.51 -5.63
C THR A 61 -3.77 -4.52 -6.79
N VAL A 62 -2.69 -4.43 -7.56
CA VAL A 62 -2.62 -3.55 -8.74
C VAL A 62 -1.90 -4.28 -9.88
N ASP A 63 -2.28 -4.03 -11.14
CA ASP A 63 -1.37 -4.23 -12.27
C ASP A 63 -0.87 -2.86 -12.71
N ALA A 64 0.38 -2.54 -12.40
CA ALA A 64 0.97 -1.22 -12.69
C ALA A 64 1.01 -0.90 -14.20
N ARG A 65 0.89 -1.90 -15.09
CA ARG A 65 0.81 -1.72 -16.55
C ARG A 65 -0.59 -1.28 -16.99
N ASN A 66 -1.61 -1.51 -16.15
CA ASN A 66 -2.99 -1.18 -16.45
C ASN A 66 -3.36 0.19 -15.86
N ARG A 67 -3.59 1.16 -16.75
CA ARG A 67 -3.95 2.54 -16.36
C ARG A 67 -5.16 2.61 -15.42
N GLN A 68 -6.18 1.79 -15.65
CA GLN A 68 -7.38 1.80 -14.81
C GLN A 68 -7.09 1.23 -13.42
N SER A 69 -6.27 0.18 -13.34
CA SER A 69 -5.82 -0.38 -12.05
C SER A 69 -5.00 0.64 -11.25
N THR A 70 -4.02 1.31 -11.88
CA THR A 70 -3.23 2.36 -11.25
C THR A 70 -4.10 3.54 -10.79
N LYS A 71 -5.10 3.94 -11.58
CA LYS A 71 -6.07 4.98 -11.17
C LYS A 71 -6.79 4.59 -9.89
N VAL A 72 -7.27 3.35 -9.77
CA VAL A 72 -7.95 2.87 -8.56
C VAL A 72 -7.02 2.93 -7.34
N SER A 73 -5.76 2.53 -7.46
CA SER A 73 -4.80 2.64 -6.34
C SER A 73 -4.58 4.07 -5.84
N LEU A 74 -4.64 5.06 -6.73
CA LEU A 74 -4.53 6.47 -6.35
C LEU A 74 -5.79 6.96 -5.63
N ILE A 75 -6.96 6.45 -6.03
CA ILE A 75 -8.23 6.72 -5.33
C ILE A 75 -8.16 6.14 -3.91
N ASP A 76 -7.74 4.88 -3.77
CA ASP A 76 -7.60 4.22 -2.47
C ASP A 76 -6.66 4.99 -1.53
N LEU A 77 -5.54 5.50 -2.06
CA LEU A 77 -4.63 6.36 -1.31
C LEU A 77 -5.32 7.63 -0.81
N VAL A 78 -6.02 8.34 -1.69
CA VAL A 78 -6.68 9.60 -1.32
C VAL A 78 -7.74 9.34 -0.25
N GLU A 79 -8.56 8.30 -0.43
CA GLU A 79 -9.56 7.93 0.57
C GLU A 79 -8.95 7.55 1.92
N HIS A 80 -7.89 6.73 1.91
CA HIS A 80 -7.18 6.35 3.13
C HIS A 80 -6.58 7.58 3.83
N ALA A 81 -5.94 8.47 3.07
CA ALA A 81 -5.38 9.70 3.61
C ALA A 81 -6.48 10.57 4.24
N MET A 82 -7.64 10.72 3.59
CA MET A 82 -8.77 11.47 4.15
C MET A 82 -9.27 10.86 5.47
N ARG A 83 -9.47 9.53 5.53
CA ARG A 83 -9.88 8.82 6.76
C ARG A 83 -8.87 9.02 7.90
N ARG A 84 -7.57 8.94 7.61
CA ARG A 84 -6.49 9.18 8.58
C ARG A 84 -6.44 10.63 9.06
N TRP A 85 -6.73 11.60 8.18
CA TRP A 85 -6.76 13.02 8.55
C TRP A 85 -7.96 13.35 9.44
N THR A 86 -9.15 12.83 9.12
CA THR A 86 -10.35 13.05 9.94
C THR A 86 -10.19 12.47 11.34
N SER A 87 -9.57 11.30 11.48
CA SER A 87 -9.31 10.67 12.79
C SER A 87 -8.27 11.43 13.61
N ARG A 88 -7.21 11.99 12.99
CA ARG A 88 -6.24 12.86 13.68
C ARG A 88 -6.86 14.16 14.18
N ARG A 89 -7.81 14.74 13.47
CA ARG A 89 -8.47 16.01 13.86
C ARG A 89 -9.48 15.85 15.00
N ARG A 90 -9.85 14.61 15.33
CA ARG A 90 -10.79 14.27 16.42
C ARG A 90 -10.10 13.83 17.71
N ARG A 91 -8.77 13.72 17.71
CA ARG A 91 -7.94 13.52 18.90
C ARG A 91 -7.31 14.85 19.31
#